data_AF-A0A2I0PSD3-F1
#
_entry.id   AF-A0A2I0PSD3-F1
#
_cell.length_a   1.000
_cell.length_b   1.000
_cell.length_c   1.000
_cell.angle_alpha   90.00
_cell.angle_beta   90.00
_cell.angle_gamma   90.00
#
_symmetry.space_group_name_H-M   'P 1'
#
loop_
_entity.id
_entity.type
_entity.pdbx_description
1 polymer ?
#
loop_
_entity_poly.entity_id
_entity_poly.type
_entity_poly.pdbx_seq_one_letter_code
_entity_poly.pdbx_strand_id
1 'polypeptide(L)'
;MLDFGITVQEKMEDYETKFLNELVLGEQISGEIVIGEFKALPMGKREVAEFYVIITDHGNRKKWVCEFTTSYYPETDNIYGEHGGVFYNFLDSLNQVVNNTPKNWQENYSVNFHKFRKTVNDNVSLVTVKTVQSPNEDAKTLNLEVIDATISKKSKTPDSVSIYDLADEDPIILTAYAHLRNKGDRITVKNIRFELKTLFDDKNITESAYQSALKELKTIKDV
;
A
#
# COMPACT_ATOMS: atom_id res chain seq x y z
N MET A 1 27.52 -22.27 -2.91
CA MET A 1 26.33 -21.76 -3.61
C MET A 1 25.44 -21.12 -2.55
N LEU A 2 25.13 -19.83 -2.67
CA LEU A 2 24.28 -19.13 -1.70
C LEU A 2 22.84 -19.59 -1.88
N ASP A 3 22.22 -20.03 -0.79
CA ASP A 3 20.80 -20.34 -0.72
C ASP A 3 20.05 -19.03 -0.49
N PHE A 4 19.26 -18.61 -1.47
CA PHE A 4 18.47 -17.38 -1.44
C PHE A 4 17.06 -17.61 -0.87
N GLY A 5 16.74 -18.81 -0.36
CA GLY A 5 15.42 -19.09 0.20
C GLY A 5 14.30 -19.03 -0.83
N ILE A 6 14.59 -19.33 -2.11
CA ILE A 6 13.59 -19.35 -3.18
C ILE A 6 12.70 -20.58 -2.98
N THR A 7 11.63 -20.40 -2.22
CA THR A 7 10.57 -21.39 -2.08
C THR A 7 9.47 -21.09 -3.09
N VAL A 8 9.20 -22.10 -3.94
CA VAL A 8 8.11 -22.19 -4.94
C VAL A 8 8.44 -21.57 -6.30
N GLN A 9 8.97 -22.41 -7.19
CA GLN A 9 8.77 -22.31 -8.64
C GLN A 9 7.33 -22.72 -8.96
N GLU A 10 6.33 -21.96 -8.53
CA GLU A 10 5.09 -21.91 -9.30
C GLU A 10 5.51 -21.36 -10.65
N LYS A 11 5.11 -22.06 -11.74
CA LYS A 11 5.46 -21.73 -13.12
C LYS A 11 5.58 -20.22 -13.24
N MET A 12 6.76 -19.68 -13.54
CA MET A 12 6.86 -18.27 -13.89
C MET A 12 5.91 -18.11 -15.07
N GLU A 13 4.73 -17.55 -14.80
CA GLU A 13 3.71 -17.41 -15.80
C GLU A 13 4.28 -16.39 -16.79
N ASP A 14 4.62 -16.85 -18.00
CA ASP A 14 5.07 -15.96 -19.06
C ASP A 14 3.93 -14.98 -19.39
N TYR A 15 3.96 -13.81 -18.75
CA TYR A 15 3.13 -12.65 -19.06
C TYR A 15 3.92 -11.72 -19.98
N GLU A 16 3.30 -11.27 -21.07
CA GLU A 16 3.82 -10.13 -21.82
C GLU A 16 3.74 -8.89 -20.90
N THR A 17 4.89 -8.29 -20.59
CA THR A 17 4.96 -7.11 -19.72
C THR A 17 5.08 -5.85 -20.56
N LYS A 18 4.21 -4.88 -20.29
CA LYS A 18 4.24 -3.54 -20.88
C LYS A 18 4.43 -2.48 -19.80
N PHE A 19 5.17 -1.43 -20.13
CA PHE A 19 5.44 -0.30 -19.24
C PHE A 19 4.60 0.93 -19.60
N LEU A 20 4.51 1.89 -18.68
CA LEU A 20 3.70 3.11 -18.83
C LEU A 20 4.00 3.89 -20.13
N ASN A 21 5.27 3.93 -20.55
CA ASN A 21 5.72 4.62 -21.76
C ASN A 21 5.39 3.87 -23.07
N GLU A 22 4.95 2.62 -22.99
CA GLU A 22 4.52 1.81 -24.14
C GLU A 22 3.01 1.84 -24.35
N LEU A 23 2.28 2.54 -23.48
CA LEU A 23 0.84 2.68 -23.56
C LEU A 23 0.42 3.65 -24.67
N VAL A 24 -0.68 3.34 -25.34
CA VAL A 24 -1.23 4.18 -26.41
C VAL A 24 -2.43 4.97 -25.88
N LEU A 25 -2.61 6.21 -26.34
CA LEU A 25 -3.75 7.06 -25.95
C LEU A 25 -5.09 6.39 -26.27
N GLY A 26 -5.99 6.35 -25.27
CA GLY A 26 -7.32 5.75 -25.38
C GLY A 26 -7.36 4.23 -25.19
N GLU A 27 -6.21 3.58 -25.00
CA GLU A 27 -6.11 2.16 -24.64
C GLU A 27 -6.84 1.91 -23.32
N GLN A 28 -7.61 0.81 -23.29
CA GLN A 28 -8.29 0.34 -22.09
C GLN A 28 -7.62 -0.95 -21.63
N ILE A 29 -7.32 -1.00 -20.35
CA ILE A 29 -6.58 -2.08 -19.69
C ILE A 29 -7.45 -2.55 -18.53
N SER A 30 -7.79 -3.84 -18.50
CA SER A 30 -8.57 -4.44 -17.42
C SER A 30 -7.78 -5.58 -16.79
N GLY A 31 -7.76 -5.66 -15.47
CA GLY A 31 -7.07 -6.75 -14.78
C GLY A 31 -7.04 -6.59 -13.27
N GLU A 32 -6.43 -7.57 -12.62
CA GLU A 32 -6.15 -7.54 -11.19
C GLU A 32 -5.16 -6.41 -10.88
N ILE A 33 -5.45 -5.61 -9.85
CA ILE A 33 -4.61 -4.49 -9.44
C ILE A 33 -3.77 -4.84 -8.21
N VAL A 34 -2.49 -4.48 -8.26
CA VAL A 34 -1.59 -4.48 -7.11
C VAL A 34 -0.79 -3.19 -7.07
N ILE A 35 -0.80 -2.54 -5.91
CA ILE A 35 0.09 -1.42 -5.57
C ILE A 35 1.36 -2.01 -4.94
N GLY A 36 2.51 -1.78 -5.56
CA GLY A 36 3.82 -2.17 -5.06
C GLY A 36 4.26 -1.34 -3.85
N GLU A 37 5.34 -1.76 -3.18
CA GLU A 37 6.02 -0.89 -2.21
C GLU A 37 6.69 0.28 -2.94
N PHE A 38 6.91 1.41 -2.24
CA PHE A 38 7.72 2.49 -2.80
C PHE A 38 9.18 2.41 -2.37
N LYS A 39 10.03 3.03 -3.18
CA LYS A 39 11.40 3.41 -2.83
C LYS A 39 11.46 4.93 -2.67
N ALA A 40 11.94 5.39 -1.52
CA ALA A 40 12.21 6.80 -1.31
C ALA A 40 13.51 7.17 -2.04
N LEU A 41 13.46 8.21 -2.86
CA LEU A 41 14.59 8.74 -3.61
C LEU A 41 14.80 10.22 -3.26
N PRO A 42 16.03 10.65 -2.97
CA PRO A 42 16.32 12.07 -2.79
C PRO A 42 16.23 12.80 -4.13
N MET A 43 15.47 13.89 -4.18
CA MET A 43 15.33 14.77 -5.34
C MET A 43 15.54 16.24 -4.91
N GLY A 44 16.79 16.70 -4.98
CA GLY A 44 17.17 18.03 -4.50
C GLY A 44 17.03 18.15 -2.99
N LYS A 45 16.11 19.01 -2.52
CA LYS A 45 15.82 19.21 -1.08
C LYS A 45 14.62 18.39 -0.58
N ARG A 46 13.97 17.61 -1.44
CA ARG A 46 12.78 16.82 -1.13
C ARG A 46 13.02 15.35 -1.38
N GLU A 47 12.20 14.50 -0.79
CA GLU A 47 12.13 13.09 -1.15
C GLU A 47 10.96 12.85 -2.10
N VAL A 48 11.14 11.90 -3.01
CA VAL A 48 10.08 11.39 -3.86
C VAL A 48 9.89 9.91 -3.59
N ALA A 49 8.64 9.45 -3.61
CA ALA A 49 8.28 8.05 -3.62
C ALA A 49 8.17 7.59 -5.06
N GLU A 50 8.92 6.56 -5.41
CA GLU A 50 8.81 5.82 -6.66
C GLU A 50 8.16 4.47 -6.36
N PHE A 51 7.00 4.19 -6.96
CA PHE A 51 6.29 2.92 -6.81
C PHE A 51 5.59 2.52 -8.10
N TYR A 52 5.11 1.27 -8.13
CA TYR A 52 4.45 0.71 -9.28
C TYR A 52 3.00 0.35 -8.96
N VAL A 53 2.11 0.67 -9.88
CA VAL A 53 0.79 0.04 -9.97
C VAL A 53 0.87 -1.01 -11.06
N ILE A 54 0.53 -2.23 -10.69
CA ILE A 54 0.58 -3.40 -11.56
C ILE A 54 -0.84 -3.81 -11.88
N ILE A 55 -1.16 -3.94 -13.16
CA ILE A 55 -2.43 -4.49 -13.62
C ILE A 55 -2.14 -5.80 -14.36
N THR A 56 -2.79 -6.89 -13.97
CA THR A 56 -2.55 -8.22 -14.55
C THR A 56 -3.82 -8.76 -15.19
N ASP A 57 -3.78 -8.97 -16.50
CA ASP A 57 -4.83 -9.65 -17.25
C ASP A 57 -4.45 -11.12 -17.43
N HIS A 58 -5.02 -11.98 -16.58
CA HIS A 58 -4.83 -13.43 -16.62
C HIS A 58 -5.38 -14.06 -17.90
N GLY A 59 -6.42 -13.48 -18.50
CA GLY A 59 -7.06 -14.01 -19.70
C GLY A 59 -6.18 -13.84 -20.95
N ASN A 60 -5.61 -12.65 -21.12
CA ASN A 60 -4.72 -12.33 -22.22
C ASN A 60 -3.24 -12.54 -21.91
N ARG A 61 -2.91 -12.95 -20.68
CA ARG A 61 -1.54 -13.12 -20.19
C ARG A 61 -0.69 -11.87 -20.39
N LYS A 62 -1.25 -10.71 -20.04
CA LYS A 62 -0.57 -9.42 -20.10
C LYS A 62 -0.45 -8.79 -18.72
N LYS A 63 0.66 -8.10 -18.50
CA LYS A 63 0.92 -7.35 -17.28
C LYS A 63 1.35 -5.94 -17.65
N TRP A 64 0.74 -4.96 -17.03
CA TRP A 64 1.12 -3.57 -17.18
C TRP A 64 1.77 -3.10 -15.89
N VAL A 65 2.96 -2.51 -16.00
CA VAL A 65 3.73 -1.96 -14.89
C VAL A 65 3.77 -0.46 -15.06
N CYS A 66 2.93 0.21 -14.27
CA CYS A 66 2.73 1.65 -14.33
C CYS A 66 3.51 2.32 -13.20
N GLU A 67 4.58 3.02 -13.56
CA GLU A 67 5.44 3.73 -12.61
C GLU A 67 4.83 5.06 -12.19
N PHE A 68 4.89 5.36 -10.90
CA PHE A 68 4.49 6.63 -10.32
C PHE A 68 5.63 7.21 -9.50
N THR A 69 5.91 8.49 -9.75
CA THR A 69 6.85 9.28 -8.96
C THR A 69 6.13 10.51 -8.40
N THR A 70 6.14 10.66 -7.09
CA THR A 70 5.42 11.74 -6.40
C THR A 70 6.22 12.24 -5.19
N SER A 71 5.97 13.48 -4.76
CA SER A 71 6.56 14.02 -3.52
C SER A 71 6.19 13.14 -2.33
N TYR A 72 7.17 12.85 -1.48
CA TYR A 72 7.04 12.01 -0.29
C TYR A 72 7.45 12.80 0.96
N TYR A 73 6.67 12.64 2.03
CA TYR A 73 6.87 13.27 3.33
C TYR A 73 7.09 12.21 4.41
N PRO A 74 8.35 11.85 4.70
CA PRO A 74 8.70 10.74 5.60
C PRO A 74 8.11 10.87 7.01
N GLU A 75 7.91 12.10 7.49
CA GLU A 75 7.41 12.37 8.85
C GLU A 75 5.97 11.90 9.04
N THR A 76 5.21 11.79 7.95
CA THR A 76 3.78 11.43 7.97
C THR A 76 3.46 10.23 7.09
N ASP A 77 4.47 9.68 6.42
CA ASP A 77 4.34 8.65 5.39
C ASP A 77 3.34 9.02 4.28
N ASN A 78 3.23 10.32 3.99
CA ASN A 78 2.28 10.83 3.00
C ASN A 78 2.94 11.01 1.63
N ILE A 79 2.20 10.69 0.58
CA ILE A 79 2.51 11.05 -0.80
C ILE A 79 1.49 12.07 -1.33
N TYR A 80 1.92 12.87 -2.30
CA TYR A 80 1.14 14.02 -2.77
C TYR A 80 0.76 13.95 -4.26
N GLY A 81 -0.53 13.86 -4.55
CA GLY A 81 -1.06 13.98 -5.89
C GLY A 81 -1.41 15.44 -6.21
N GLU A 82 -0.58 16.09 -7.01
CA GLU A 82 -0.86 17.43 -7.55
C GLU A 82 -1.84 17.35 -8.73
N HIS A 83 -2.80 18.29 -8.79
CA HIS A 83 -3.79 18.36 -9.87
C HIS A 83 -3.16 18.18 -11.26
N GLY A 84 -3.72 17.28 -12.06
CA GLY A 84 -3.26 17.00 -13.42
C GLY A 84 -2.01 16.12 -13.52
N GLY A 85 -1.37 15.79 -12.42
CA GLY A 85 -0.30 14.78 -12.37
C GLY A 85 -0.83 13.36 -12.59
N VAL A 86 0.05 12.45 -13.04
CA VAL A 86 -0.28 11.04 -13.32
C VAL A 86 -0.92 10.37 -12.10
N PHE A 87 -0.30 10.53 -10.92
CA PHE A 87 -0.81 9.94 -9.67
C PHE A 87 -2.14 10.55 -9.24
N TYR A 88 -2.32 11.87 -9.38
CA TYR A 88 -3.57 12.54 -9.07
C TYR A 88 -4.72 11.98 -9.91
N ASN A 89 -4.53 11.87 -11.24
CA ASN A 89 -5.58 11.37 -12.12
C ASN A 89 -5.99 9.94 -11.76
N PHE A 90 -5.01 9.09 -11.46
CA PHE A 90 -5.27 7.71 -11.03
C PHE A 90 -6.05 7.68 -9.70
N LEU A 91 -5.61 8.44 -8.70
CA LEU A 91 -6.23 8.47 -7.37
C LEU A 91 -7.63 9.08 -7.39
N ASP A 92 -7.82 10.21 -8.08
CA ASP A 92 -9.11 10.90 -8.18
C ASP A 92 -10.15 10.02 -8.89
N SER A 93 -9.78 9.41 -10.01
CA SER A 93 -10.65 8.51 -10.75
C SER A 93 -10.95 7.21 -9.99
N LEU A 94 -9.97 6.65 -9.28
CA LEU A 94 -10.21 5.50 -8.40
C LEU A 94 -11.19 5.87 -7.29
N ASN A 95 -11.00 7.01 -6.64
CA ASN A 95 -11.89 7.49 -5.58
C ASN A 95 -13.31 7.77 -6.11
N GLN A 96 -13.42 8.35 -7.30
CA GLN A 96 -14.69 8.55 -8.00
C GLN A 96 -15.40 7.22 -8.24
N VAL A 97 -14.71 6.23 -8.81
CA VAL A 97 -15.33 4.94 -9.15
C VAL A 97 -15.71 4.15 -7.90
N VAL A 98 -14.84 4.14 -6.89
CA VAL A 98 -15.04 3.32 -5.68
C VAL A 98 -16.03 3.97 -4.70
N ASN A 99 -15.94 5.28 -4.50
CA ASN A 99 -16.72 6.00 -3.49
C ASN A 99 -17.82 6.89 -4.09
N ASN A 100 -18.01 6.86 -5.41
CA ASN A 100 -18.98 7.67 -6.13
C ASN A 100 -18.82 9.18 -5.87
N THR A 101 -17.58 9.66 -5.71
CA THR A 101 -17.28 11.08 -5.54
C THR A 101 -17.33 11.82 -6.88
N PRO A 102 -17.56 13.15 -6.91
CA PRO A 102 -17.40 13.93 -8.14
C PRO A 102 -15.98 13.81 -8.71
N LYS A 103 -15.84 13.98 -10.04
CA LYS A 103 -14.52 14.12 -10.68
C LYS A 103 -13.87 15.43 -10.22
N ASN A 104 -12.56 15.42 -9.99
CA ASN A 104 -11.80 16.53 -9.42
C ASN A 104 -12.36 17.00 -8.08
N TRP A 105 -12.67 16.05 -7.19
CA TRP A 105 -13.31 16.37 -5.91
C TRP A 105 -12.43 17.25 -5.02
N GLN A 106 -11.12 17.00 -5.05
CA GLN A 106 -10.11 17.80 -4.36
C GLN A 106 -9.20 18.45 -5.38
N GLU A 107 -8.71 19.65 -5.09
CA GLU A 107 -7.67 20.26 -5.92
C GLU A 107 -6.39 19.42 -5.88
N ASN A 108 -6.06 18.84 -4.72
CA ASN A 108 -4.90 17.98 -4.55
C ASN A 108 -5.17 16.91 -3.49
N TYR A 109 -4.42 15.81 -3.54
CA TYR A 109 -4.52 14.74 -2.56
C TYR A 109 -3.22 14.59 -1.76
N SER A 110 -3.34 14.52 -0.43
CA SER A 110 -2.29 14.03 0.45
C SER A 110 -2.76 12.74 1.07
N VAL A 111 -2.11 11.62 0.76
CA VAL A 111 -2.54 10.29 1.21
C VAL A 111 -1.41 9.57 1.90
N ASN A 112 -1.71 8.95 3.03
CA ASN A 112 -0.79 8.04 3.70
C ASN A 112 -0.58 6.81 2.80
N PHE A 113 0.66 6.58 2.37
CA PHE A 113 0.95 5.58 1.36
C PHE A 113 0.64 4.17 1.84
N HIS A 114 1.08 3.82 3.04
CA HIS A 114 0.87 2.47 3.56
C HIS A 114 -0.61 2.12 3.65
N LYS A 115 -1.42 3.05 4.17
CA LYS A 115 -2.88 2.89 4.24
C LYS A 115 -3.52 2.82 2.86
N PHE A 116 -3.11 3.68 1.93
CA PHE A 116 -3.60 3.65 0.55
C PHE A 116 -3.32 2.30 -0.11
N ARG A 117 -2.05 1.87 -0.09
CA ARG A 117 -1.60 0.60 -0.65
C ARG A 117 -2.37 -0.59 -0.08
N LYS A 118 -2.45 -0.69 1.25
CA LYS A 118 -3.18 -1.76 1.94
C LYS A 118 -4.65 -1.76 1.54
N THR A 119 -5.29 -0.59 1.59
CA THR A 119 -6.72 -0.46 1.26
C THR A 119 -7.01 -0.90 -0.17
N VAL A 120 -6.22 -0.47 -1.15
CA VAL A 120 -6.43 -0.86 -2.55
C VAL A 120 -6.20 -2.36 -2.73
N ASN A 121 -5.07 -2.89 -2.26
CA ASN A 121 -4.72 -4.31 -2.44
C ASN A 121 -5.71 -5.25 -1.75
N ASP A 122 -6.28 -4.85 -0.61
CA ASP A 122 -7.21 -5.69 0.15
C ASP A 122 -8.65 -5.63 -0.41
N ASN A 123 -9.06 -4.49 -0.96
CA ASN A 123 -10.47 -4.19 -1.24
C ASN A 123 -10.80 -4.06 -2.73
N VAL A 124 -9.82 -3.85 -3.62
CA VAL A 124 -10.06 -3.71 -5.07
C VAL A 124 -9.49 -4.93 -5.77
N SER A 125 -10.34 -5.81 -6.30
CA SER A 125 -9.88 -7.02 -7.01
C SER A 125 -9.54 -6.74 -8.45
N LEU A 126 -10.33 -5.92 -9.13
CA LEU A 126 -10.19 -5.68 -10.56
C LEU A 126 -10.41 -4.21 -10.85
N VAL A 127 -9.61 -3.67 -11.77
CA VAL A 127 -9.79 -2.32 -12.30
C VAL A 127 -9.86 -2.38 -13.82
N THR A 128 -10.61 -1.44 -14.39
CA THR A 128 -10.45 -1.05 -15.78
C THR A 128 -9.92 0.38 -15.81
N VAL A 129 -8.79 0.56 -16.48
CA VAL A 129 -8.08 1.82 -16.62
C VAL A 129 -8.08 2.22 -18.09
N LYS A 130 -8.31 3.50 -18.34
CA LYS A 130 -8.17 4.13 -19.65
C LYS A 130 -6.97 5.08 -19.64
N THR A 131 -6.15 5.00 -20.67
CA THR A 131 -5.07 5.96 -20.88
C THR A 131 -5.65 7.26 -21.46
N VAL A 132 -5.26 8.39 -20.88
CA VAL A 132 -5.74 9.71 -21.29
C VAL A 132 -4.57 10.67 -21.48
N GLN A 133 -4.80 11.71 -22.28
CA GLN A 133 -3.82 12.75 -22.51
C GLN A 133 -3.55 13.46 -21.18
N SER A 134 -2.27 13.68 -20.87
CA SER A 134 -1.89 14.54 -19.75
C SER A 134 -2.40 15.97 -20.00
N PRO A 135 -2.97 16.66 -19.00
CA PRO A 135 -3.33 18.08 -19.12
C PRO A 135 -2.10 18.98 -19.29
N ASN A 136 -0.91 18.50 -18.93
CA ASN A 136 0.35 19.12 -19.29
C ASN A 136 0.81 18.61 -20.66
N GLU A 137 0.87 19.52 -21.65
CA GLU A 137 1.30 19.22 -23.03
C GLU A 137 2.76 18.76 -23.12
N ASP A 138 3.61 19.15 -22.17
CA ASP A 138 5.03 18.76 -22.12
C ASP A 138 5.27 17.40 -21.44
N ALA A 139 4.21 16.75 -20.94
CA ALA A 139 4.35 15.46 -20.26
C ALA A 139 4.76 14.36 -21.24
N LYS A 140 5.78 13.59 -20.86
CA LYS A 140 6.33 12.48 -21.67
C LYS A 140 5.53 11.18 -21.56
N THR A 141 4.55 11.13 -20.66
CA THR A 141 3.77 9.95 -20.33
C THR A 141 2.29 10.27 -20.34
N LEU A 142 1.46 9.28 -20.68
CA LEU A 142 0.02 9.37 -20.57
C LEU A 142 -0.42 9.29 -19.10
N ASN A 143 -1.58 9.88 -18.80
CA ASN A 143 -2.23 9.69 -17.52
C ASN A 143 -3.10 8.43 -17.56
N LEU A 144 -3.39 7.91 -16.38
CA LEU A 144 -4.25 6.75 -16.18
C LEU A 144 -5.52 7.18 -15.45
N GLU A 145 -6.68 6.91 -16.03
CA GLU A 145 -7.98 7.10 -15.39
C GLU A 145 -8.65 5.74 -15.14
N VAL A 146 -8.98 5.44 -13.89
CA VAL A 146 -9.82 4.30 -13.53
C VAL A 146 -11.25 4.62 -13.97
N ILE A 147 -11.82 3.77 -14.83
CA ILE A 147 -13.19 3.93 -15.34
C ILE A 147 -14.16 2.91 -14.76
N ASP A 148 -13.64 1.82 -14.20
CA ASP A 148 -14.42 0.80 -13.49
C ASP A 148 -13.56 0.08 -12.45
N ALA A 149 -14.17 -0.40 -11.37
CA ALA A 149 -13.50 -1.14 -10.32
C ALA A 149 -14.43 -2.13 -9.64
N THR A 150 -13.97 -3.37 -9.48
CA THR A 150 -14.67 -4.37 -8.68
C THR A 150 -14.12 -4.36 -7.26
N ILE A 151 -15.00 -4.05 -6.31
CA ILE A 151 -14.68 -4.15 -4.89
C ILE A 151 -14.78 -5.60 -4.46
N SER A 152 -13.65 -6.14 -4.01
CA SER A 152 -13.58 -7.40 -3.30
C SER A 152 -14.45 -7.29 -2.06
N LYS A 153 -15.64 -7.87 -2.08
CA LYS A 153 -16.30 -8.32 -0.85
C LYS A 153 -15.51 -9.51 -0.32
N LYS A 154 -14.27 -9.28 0.12
CA LYS A 154 -13.77 -10.09 1.22
C LYS A 154 -14.73 -9.77 2.36
N SER A 155 -15.70 -10.66 2.61
CA SER A 155 -16.17 -10.84 3.97
C SER A 155 -14.91 -10.82 4.82
N LYS A 156 -14.88 -10.08 5.92
CA LYS A 156 -13.90 -10.33 6.98
C LYS A 156 -14.08 -11.79 7.42
N THR A 157 -13.60 -12.76 6.64
CA THR A 157 -12.99 -13.93 7.20
C THR A 157 -11.86 -13.38 8.04
N PRO A 158 -11.75 -13.77 9.32
CA PRO A 158 -10.70 -13.29 10.20
C PRO A 158 -9.38 -13.88 9.70
N ASP A 159 -8.85 -13.30 8.63
CA ASP A 159 -7.45 -13.41 8.26
C ASP A 159 -6.68 -12.90 9.47
N SER A 160 -5.70 -13.67 9.89
CA SER A 160 -4.99 -13.50 11.16
C SER A 160 -4.53 -12.05 11.34
N VAL A 161 -5.10 -11.35 12.32
CA VAL A 161 -4.65 -10.03 12.75
C VAL A 161 -3.14 -10.11 13.00
N SER A 162 -2.35 -9.27 12.35
CA SER A 162 -0.90 -9.24 12.54
C SER A 162 -0.52 -8.35 13.73
N ILE A 163 0.70 -8.51 14.24
CA ILE A 163 1.25 -7.62 15.30
C ILE A 163 1.26 -6.16 14.83
N TYR A 164 1.50 -5.93 13.53
CA TYR A 164 1.54 -4.60 12.95
C TYR A 164 0.15 -3.95 12.95
N ASP A 165 -0.90 -4.71 12.60
CA ASP A 165 -2.27 -4.20 12.63
C ASP A 165 -2.69 -3.79 14.04
N LEU A 166 -2.32 -4.58 15.05
CA LEU A 166 -2.56 -4.21 16.45
C LEU A 166 -1.73 -3.01 16.90
N ALA A 167 -0.50 -2.87 16.42
CA ALA A 167 0.35 -1.73 16.75
C ALA A 167 -0.18 -0.42 16.13
N ASP A 168 -0.83 -0.48 14.97
CA ASP A 168 -1.45 0.69 14.33
C ASP A 168 -2.69 1.18 15.12
N GLU A 169 -3.40 0.26 15.79
CA GLU A 169 -4.63 0.54 16.53
C GLU A 169 -4.42 0.80 18.05
N ASP A 170 -3.44 0.13 18.68
CA ASP A 170 -3.14 0.25 20.13
C ASP A 170 -1.78 0.95 20.37
N PRO A 171 -1.78 2.19 20.91
CA PRO A 171 -0.55 2.95 21.20
C PRO A 171 0.43 2.25 22.16
N ILE A 172 -0.05 1.37 23.03
CA ILE A 172 0.79 0.62 23.99
C ILE A 172 1.51 -0.50 23.26
N ILE A 173 0.82 -1.19 22.35
CA ILE A 173 1.44 -2.18 21.46
C ILE A 173 2.42 -1.51 20.51
N LEU A 174 2.09 -0.33 19.97
CA LEU A 174 3.00 0.49 19.16
C LEU A 174 4.31 0.82 19.89
N THR A 175 4.20 1.21 21.16
CA THR A 175 5.37 1.55 21.99
C THR A 175 6.28 0.34 22.18
N ALA A 176 5.71 -0.81 22.54
CA ALA A 176 6.46 -2.06 22.66
C ALA A 176 7.08 -2.50 21.32
N TYR A 177 6.34 -2.37 20.23
CA TYR A 177 6.80 -2.65 18.86
C TYR A 177 8.00 -1.76 18.48
N ALA A 178 7.90 -0.45 18.72
CA ALA A 178 8.95 0.51 18.41
C ALA A 178 10.22 0.25 19.23
N HIS A 179 10.08 -0.11 20.51
CA HIS A 179 11.22 -0.48 21.36
C HIS A 179 11.99 -1.69 20.79
N LEU A 180 11.29 -2.77 20.43
CA LEU A 180 11.92 -3.94 19.83
C LEU A 180 12.58 -3.61 18.50
N ARG A 181 11.91 -2.81 17.65
CA ARG A 181 12.46 -2.34 16.38
C ARG A 181 13.76 -1.54 16.58
N ASN A 182 13.78 -0.62 17.54
CA ASN A 182 14.95 0.21 17.84
C ASN A 182 16.11 -0.60 18.43
N LYS A 183 15.82 -1.67 19.18
CA LYS A 183 16.82 -2.62 19.69
C LYS A 183 17.36 -3.57 18.60
N GLY A 184 16.70 -3.64 17.44
CA GLY A 184 16.99 -4.62 16.38
C GLY A 184 16.51 -6.03 16.72
N ASP A 185 15.61 -6.17 17.70
CA ASP A 185 15.07 -7.44 18.14
C ASP A 185 13.98 -7.95 17.20
N ARG A 186 13.81 -9.28 17.16
CA ARG A 186 12.73 -9.89 16.38
C ARG A 186 11.36 -9.47 16.93
N ILE A 187 10.49 -9.01 16.04
CA ILE A 187 9.11 -8.67 16.40
C ILE A 187 8.26 -9.94 16.34
N THR A 188 7.95 -10.49 17.51
CA THR A 188 7.09 -11.67 17.68
C THR A 188 6.11 -11.44 18.82
N VAL A 189 4.99 -12.16 18.87
CA VAL A 189 3.98 -12.02 19.94
C VAL A 189 4.63 -12.22 21.31
N LYS A 190 5.54 -13.20 21.42
CA LYS A 190 6.30 -13.46 22.64
C LYS A 190 7.16 -12.26 23.06
N ASN A 191 7.87 -11.64 22.13
CA ASN A 191 8.75 -10.52 22.44
C ASN A 191 7.96 -9.25 22.76
N ILE A 192 6.84 -9.00 22.08
CA ILE A 192 5.93 -7.89 22.41
C ILE A 192 5.37 -8.08 23.83
N ARG A 193 4.93 -9.30 24.19
CA ARG A 193 4.48 -9.59 25.56
C ARG A 193 5.57 -9.33 26.61
N PHE A 194 6.82 -9.66 26.29
CA PHE A 194 7.96 -9.41 27.18
C PHE A 194 8.23 -7.91 27.36
N GLU A 195 8.22 -7.15 26.27
CA GLU A 195 8.41 -5.70 26.33
C GLU A 195 7.25 -5.01 27.08
N LEU A 196 6.00 -5.44 26.84
CA LEU A 196 4.83 -4.96 27.60
C LEU A 196 4.95 -5.27 29.10
N LYS A 197 5.47 -6.44 29.48
CA LYS A 197 5.71 -6.78 30.89
C LYS A 197 6.79 -5.88 31.51
N THR A 198 7.83 -5.57 30.76
CA THR A 198 8.88 -4.64 31.18
C THR A 198 8.30 -3.24 31.42
N LEU A 199 7.52 -2.72 30.47
CA LEU A 199 6.82 -1.43 30.61
C LEU A 199 5.89 -1.41 31.83
N PHE A 200 5.22 -2.51 32.13
CA PHE A 200 4.37 -2.63 33.31
C PHE A 200 5.17 -2.66 34.62
N ASP A 201 6.23 -3.45 34.69
CA ASP A 201 7.09 -3.58 35.88
C ASP A 201 7.79 -2.27 36.22
N ASP A 202 8.21 -1.52 35.18
CA ASP A 202 8.81 -0.19 35.30
C ASP A 202 7.76 0.90 35.60
N LYS A 203 6.47 0.55 35.71
CA LYS A 203 5.33 1.46 35.95
C LYS A 203 5.13 2.51 34.84
N ASN A 204 5.59 2.23 33.62
CA ASN A 204 5.38 3.08 32.45
C ASN A 204 3.98 2.93 31.84
N ILE A 205 3.28 1.82 32.12
CA ILE A 205 1.88 1.59 31.74
C ILE A 205 1.06 1.11 32.94
N THR A 206 -0.24 1.36 32.91
CA THR A 206 -1.16 0.91 33.98
C THR A 206 -1.50 -0.58 33.83
N GLU A 207 -2.00 -1.20 34.91
CA GLU A 207 -2.46 -2.60 34.87
C GLU A 207 -3.60 -2.80 33.85
N SER A 208 -4.53 -1.84 33.75
CA SER A 208 -5.62 -1.90 32.77
C SER A 208 -5.12 -1.84 31.33
N ALA A 209 -4.15 -0.97 31.06
CA ALA A 209 -3.49 -0.83 29.77
C ALA A 209 -2.75 -2.11 29.37
N TYR A 210 -2.00 -2.68 30.32
CA TYR A 210 -1.29 -3.94 30.14
C TYR A 210 -2.26 -5.10 29.82
N GLN A 211 -3.35 -5.25 30.58
CA GLN A 211 -4.33 -6.32 30.35
C GLN A 211 -5.09 -6.15 29.02
N SER A 212 -5.38 -4.91 28.61
CA SER A 212 -6.01 -4.62 27.31
C SER A 212 -5.09 -5.06 26.16
N ALA A 213 -3.83 -4.62 26.16
CA ALA A 213 -2.86 -4.98 25.14
C ALA A 213 -2.60 -6.51 25.08
N LEU A 214 -2.62 -7.21 26.22
CA LEU A 214 -2.53 -8.68 26.23
C LEU A 214 -3.76 -9.35 25.60
N LYS A 215 -4.95 -8.76 25.75
CA LYS A 215 -6.19 -9.29 25.16
C LYS A 215 -6.19 -9.11 23.64
N GLU A 216 -5.77 -7.93 23.17
CA GLU A 216 -5.52 -7.63 21.74
C GLU A 216 -4.56 -8.67 21.15
N LEU A 217 -3.39 -8.91 21.77
CA LEU A 217 -2.38 -9.87 21.30
C LEU A 217 -2.83 -11.34 21.27
N LYS A 218 -3.94 -11.71 21.95
CA LYS A 218 -4.51 -13.07 21.86
C LYS A 218 -5.32 -13.29 20.58
N THR A 219 -5.64 -12.22 19.85
CA THR A 219 -6.35 -12.31 18.57
C THR A 219 -5.44 -12.75 17.42
N ILE A 220 -4.13 -12.63 17.61
CA ILE A 220 -3.10 -13.16 16.71
C ILE A 220 -3.03 -14.68 16.90
N LYS A 221 -3.25 -15.44 15.83
CA LYS A 221 -3.00 -16.89 15.84
C LYS A 221 -1.48 -17.11 15.90
N ASP A 222 -1.01 -17.85 16.90
CA ASP A 222 0.36 -18.35 16.92
C ASP A 222 0.55 -19.27 15.70
N VAL A 223 1.44 -18.88 14.78
CA VAL A 223 1.91 -19.72 13.66
C VAL A 223 3.14 -20.50 14.10
#